data_AF-A0A1F6V9K7-F1
#
_entry.id   AF-A0A1F6V9K7-F1
#
_cell.length_a   1.000
_cell.length_b   1.000
_cell.length_c   1.000
_cell.angle_alpha   90.00
_cell.angle_beta   90.00
_cell.angle_gamma   90.00
#
_symmetry.space_group_name_H-M   'P 1'
#
loop_
_entity.id
_entity.type
_entity.pdbx_description
1 polymer ?
#
loop_
_entity_poly.entity_id
_entity_poly.type
_entity_poly.pdbx_seq_one_letter_code
_entity_poly.pdbx_strand_id
1 'polypeptide(L)'
;MVGRKLTLVRSGQIVEVYHSHPFILDFDKVKYRSFKHGKRILYLILFITIRFYVRSSNFLRNKYNEMKIKLKTLNKKGGANGNLGEKVEVSKFLRIVSEYKHKIKEIKHKVHEEEKNS
;
A
#
# COMPACT_ATOMS: atom_id res chain seq x y z
N MET A 1 38.52 49.40 -38.62
CA MET A 1 39.58 48.85 -37.73
C MET A 1 39.42 47.35 -37.39
N VAL A 2 38.38 46.66 -37.87
CA VAL A 2 38.15 45.22 -37.59
C VAL A 2 39.01 44.29 -38.46
N GLY A 3 39.33 44.69 -39.70
CA GLY A 3 40.11 43.89 -40.65
C GLY A 3 41.55 43.58 -40.19
N ARG A 4 42.21 44.52 -39.50
CA ARG A 4 43.56 44.29 -38.92
C ARG A 4 43.57 43.23 -37.81
N LYS A 5 42.46 43.07 -37.08
CA LYS A 5 42.35 42.06 -36.02
C LYS A 5 42.21 40.65 -36.62
N LEU A 6 41.48 40.51 -37.72
CA LEU A 6 41.33 39.22 -38.43
C LEU A 6 42.64 38.73 -39.06
N THR A 7 43.48 39.63 -39.58
CA THR A 7 44.80 39.26 -40.13
C THR A 7 45.78 38.80 -39.05
N LEU A 8 45.63 39.30 -37.81
CA LEU A 8 46.43 38.87 -36.65
C LEU A 8 45.99 37.49 -36.11
N VAL A 9 44.69 37.15 -36.20
CA VAL A 9 44.20 35.80 -35.86
C VAL A 9 44.72 34.77 -36.87
N ARG A 10 44.69 35.10 -38.16
CA ARG A 10 45.14 34.20 -39.24
C ARG A 10 46.66 33.93 -39.22
N SER A 11 47.46 34.85 -38.70
CA SER A 11 48.92 34.72 -38.60
C SER A 11 49.39 33.98 -37.35
N GLY A 12 48.48 33.41 -36.55
CA GLY A 12 48.81 32.59 -35.38
C GLY A 12 49.46 33.36 -34.22
N GLN A 13 49.51 34.70 -34.30
CA GLN A 13 50.12 35.55 -33.28
C GLN A 13 49.21 35.81 -32.06
N ILE A 14 47.94 35.42 -32.13
CA ILE A 14 47.02 35.45 -31.01
C ILE A 14 46.86 34.00 -30.56
N VAL A 15 47.64 33.60 -29.56
CA VAL A 15 47.29 32.47 -28.70
C VAL A 15 45.94 32.82 -28.12
N GLU A 16 44.89 32.05 -28.44
CA GLU A 16 43.63 32.12 -27.72
C GLU A 16 43.94 31.86 -26.25
N VAL A 17 44.15 32.92 -25.49
CA VAL A 17 44.27 32.81 -24.06
C VAL A 17 42.88 32.40 -23.60
N TYR A 18 42.69 31.10 -23.36
CA TYR A 18 41.52 30.53 -22.72
C TYR A 18 41.31 31.27 -21.40
N HIS A 19 40.55 32.36 -21.43
CA HIS A 19 40.13 33.05 -20.23
C HIS A 19 39.02 32.18 -19.65
N SER A 20 39.38 31.29 -18.71
CA SER A 20 38.41 30.63 -17.83
C SER A 20 37.64 31.74 -17.10
N HIS A 21 36.47 32.09 -17.61
CA HIS A 21 35.57 33.02 -16.95
C HIS A 21 35.00 32.32 -15.70
N PRO A 22 35.06 32.93 -14.50
CA PRO A 22 34.61 32.30 -13.25
C PRO A 22 33.11 31.98 -13.21
N PHE A 23 32.33 32.44 -14.19
CA PHE A 23 30.89 32.24 -14.28
C PHE A 23 30.46 31.19 -15.31
N ILE A 24 31.39 30.65 -16.11
CA ILE A 24 31.09 29.56 -17.05
C ILE A 24 31.62 28.27 -16.43
N LEU A 25 30.71 27.34 -16.13
CA LEU A 25 31.09 26.01 -15.67
C LEU A 25 31.87 25.31 -16.77
N ASP A 26 33.15 25.05 -16.53
CA ASP A 26 34.01 24.23 -17.40
C ASP A 26 33.48 22.78 -17.41
N PHE A 27 32.61 22.47 -18.38
CA PHE A 27 32.00 21.14 -18.53
C PHE A 27 33.06 20.03 -18.67
N ASP A 28 34.24 20.33 -19.22
CA ASP A 28 35.34 19.36 -19.34
C ASP A 28 35.94 18.96 -17.99
N LYS A 29 36.07 19.91 -17.05
CA LYS A 29 36.53 19.61 -15.68
C LYS A 29 35.50 18.77 -14.94
N VAL A 30 34.21 19.07 -15.11
CA VAL A 30 33.11 18.28 -14.52
C VAL A 30 33.06 16.87 -15.11
N LYS A 31 33.21 16.74 -16.44
CA LYS A 31 33.22 15.45 -17.15
C LYS A 31 34.36 14.54 -16.66
N TYR A 32 35.58 15.06 -16.56
CA TYR A 32 36.72 14.28 -16.07
C TYR A 32 36.56 13.83 -14.61
N ARG A 33 36.06 14.73 -13.75
CA ARG A 33 35.81 14.44 -12.33
C ARG A 33 34.70 13.40 -12.15
N SER A 34 33.63 13.50 -12.93
CA SER A 34 32.53 12.54 -12.96
C SER A 34 32.97 11.18 -13.51
N PHE A 35 33.85 11.13 -14.52
CA PHE A 35 34.35 9.86 -15.07
C PHE A 35 35.24 9.10 -14.08
N LYS A 36 36.05 9.82 -13.29
CA LYS A 36 36.96 9.23 -12.29
C LYS A 36 36.21 8.51 -11.16
N HIS A 37 35.03 9.00 -10.77
CA HIS A 37 34.21 8.40 -9.71
C HIS A 37 32.98 7.64 -10.21
N GLY A 38 32.58 7.83 -11.47
CA GLY A 38 31.35 7.30 -12.04
C GLY A 38 31.27 5.77 -12.03
N LYS A 39 32.38 5.07 -12.29
CA LYS A 39 32.40 3.60 -12.26
C LYS A 39 32.04 3.05 -10.87
N ARG A 40 32.60 3.63 -9.80
CA ARG A 40 32.31 3.20 -8.41
C ARG A 40 30.87 3.50 -8.01
N ILE A 41 30.37 4.68 -8.38
CA ILE A 41 28.98 5.08 -8.12
C ILE A 41 28.01 4.16 -8.86
N LEU A 42 28.31 3.79 -10.11
CA LEU A 42 27.50 2.86 -10.88
C LEU A 42 27.39 1.49 -10.22
N TYR A 43 28.50 0.92 -9.74
CA TYR A 43 28.49 -0.34 -9.02
C TYR A 43 27.70 -0.25 -7.70
N LEU A 44 27.83 0.85 -6.96
CA LEU A 44 27.05 1.08 -5.74
C LEU A 44 25.55 1.17 -6.04
N ILE A 45 25.16 1.93 -7.06
CA ILE A 45 23.77 2.04 -7.49
C ILE A 45 23.24 0.66 -7.90
N LEU A 46 23.98 -0.09 -8.71
CA LEU A 46 23.58 -1.42 -9.15
C LEU A 46 23.37 -2.36 -7.95
N PHE A 47 24.31 -2.36 -7.00
CA PHE A 47 24.22 -3.16 -5.79
C PHE A 47 23.01 -2.78 -4.93
N ILE A 48 22.76 -1.48 -4.75
CA ILE A 48 21.60 -0.97 -4.00
C ILE A 48 20.30 -1.40 -4.68
N THR A 49 20.20 -1.28 -6.00
CA THR A 49 19.01 -1.67 -6.76
C THR A 49 18.72 -3.17 -6.63
N ILE A 50 19.74 -4.02 -6.75
CA ILE A 50 19.60 -5.47 -6.55
C ILE A 50 19.18 -5.80 -5.12
N ARG A 51 19.83 -5.20 -4.12
CA ARG A 51 19.50 -5.43 -2.71
C ARG A 51 18.08 -4.97 -2.38
N PHE A 52 17.67 -3.83 -2.94
CA PHE A 52 16.33 -3.29 -2.78
C PHE A 52 15.28 -4.17 -3.46
N TYR A 53 15.56 -4.67 -4.68
CA TYR A 53 14.67 -5.58 -5.39
C TYR A 53 14.43 -6.87 -4.61
N VAL A 54 15.49 -7.51 -4.12
CA VAL A 54 15.39 -8.74 -3.33
C VAL A 54 14.61 -8.49 -2.02
N ARG A 55 14.93 -7.40 -1.31
CA ARG A 55 14.24 -7.07 -0.05
C ARG A 55 12.77 -6.72 -0.26
N SER A 56 12.46 -5.96 -1.29
CA SER A 56 11.09 -5.58 -1.65
C SER A 56 10.27 -6.79 -2.10
N SER A 57 10.86 -7.72 -2.86
CA SER A 57 10.19 -8.96 -3.26
C SER A 57 9.80 -9.81 -2.04
N ASN A 58 10.71 -9.98 -1.09
CA ASN A 58 10.42 -10.69 0.17
C ASN A 58 9.36 -9.97 1.01
N PHE A 59 9.39 -8.64 1.07
CA PHE A 59 8.39 -7.84 1.77
C PHE A 59 7.00 -7.95 1.13
N LEU A 60 6.91 -7.87 -0.20
CA LEU A 60 5.67 -8.05 -0.95
C LEU A 60 5.09 -9.44 -0.73
N ARG A 61 5.92 -10.49 -0.76
CA ARG A 61 5.48 -11.87 -0.53
C ARG A 61 4.91 -12.06 0.88
N ASN A 62 5.54 -11.47 1.89
CA ASN A 62 5.03 -11.49 3.27
C ASN A 62 3.72 -10.70 3.40
N LYS A 63 3.66 -9.47 2.88
CA LYS A 63 2.44 -8.63 2.88
C LYS A 63 1.28 -9.30 2.14
N TYR A 64 1.57 -9.96 1.02
CA TYR A 64 0.56 -10.70 0.24
C TYR A 64 -0.02 -11.87 1.03
N ASN A 65 0.83 -12.66 1.68
CA ASN A 65 0.37 -13.75 2.54
C ASN A 65 -0.44 -13.24 3.73
N GLU A 66 0.00 -12.15 4.36
CA GLU A 66 -0.72 -11.51 5.47
C GLU A 66 -2.09 -10.97 5.02
N MET A 67 -2.16 -10.31 3.86
CA MET A 67 -3.43 -9.87 3.26
C MET A 67 -4.34 -11.05 2.92
N LYS A 68 -3.79 -12.11 2.30
CA LYS A 68 -4.56 -13.32 1.98
C LYS A 68 -5.15 -13.95 3.24
N ILE A 69 -4.39 -13.98 4.34
CA ILE A 69 -4.88 -14.46 5.64
C ILE A 69 -5.97 -13.53 6.17
N LYS A 70 -5.76 -12.21 6.17
CA LYS A 70 -6.76 -11.21 6.60
C LYS A 70 -8.06 -11.34 5.81
N LEU A 71 -8.02 -11.42 4.48
CA LEU A 71 -9.20 -11.64 3.64
C LEU A 71 -9.89 -12.96 3.96
N LYS A 72 -9.15 -14.07 4.12
CA LYS A 72 -9.73 -15.36 4.52
C LYS A 72 -10.39 -15.28 5.91
N THR A 73 -9.78 -14.59 6.87
CA THR A 73 -10.38 -14.41 8.20
C THR A 73 -11.62 -13.53 8.16
N LEU A 74 -11.65 -12.47 7.35
CA LEU A 74 -12.83 -11.63 7.16
C LEU A 74 -13.97 -12.39 6.49
N ASN A 75 -13.69 -13.19 5.46
CA ASN A 75 -14.71 -14.04 4.82
C ASN A 75 -15.23 -15.13 5.78
N LYS A 76 -14.37 -15.73 6.60
CA LYS A 76 -14.80 -16.67 7.66
C LYS A 76 -15.63 -15.98 8.74
N LYS A 77 -15.32 -14.72 9.10
CA LYS A 77 -16.11 -13.95 10.08
C LYS A 77 -17.45 -13.50 9.49
N GLY A 78 -17.50 -13.16 8.20
CA GLY A 78 -18.74 -12.90 7.46
C GLY A 78 -19.63 -14.15 7.35
N GLY A 79 -19.04 -15.34 7.18
CA GLY A 79 -19.76 -16.62 7.24
C GLY A 79 -20.22 -17.03 8.65
N ALA A 80 -19.54 -16.58 9.71
CA ALA A 80 -19.97 -16.79 11.08
C ALA A 80 -21.18 -15.90 11.48
N ASN A 81 -21.43 -14.82 10.73
CA ASN A 81 -22.61 -13.97 10.92
C ASN A 81 -23.91 -14.58 10.37
N GLY A 82 -23.85 -15.62 9.52
CA GLY A 82 -25.05 -16.39 9.16
C GLY A 82 -25.73 -17.02 10.38
N ASN A 83 -24.91 -17.41 11.37
CA ASN A 83 -25.37 -17.98 12.63
C ASN A 83 -25.92 -16.92 13.61
N LEU A 84 -25.61 -15.63 13.43
CA LEU A 84 -26.11 -14.57 14.30
C LEU A 84 -27.57 -14.23 13.94
N GLY A 85 -27.89 -14.19 12.65
CA GLY A 85 -29.27 -14.04 12.16
C GLY A 85 -30.14 -15.24 12.54
N GLU A 86 -29.64 -16.46 12.30
CA GLU A 86 -30.34 -17.71 12.62
C GLU A 86 -30.61 -17.85 14.13
N LYS A 87 -29.63 -17.54 14.99
CA LYS A 87 -29.83 -17.55 16.47
C LYS A 87 -30.86 -16.51 16.92
N VAL A 88 -30.86 -15.33 16.31
CA VAL A 88 -31.85 -14.28 16.62
C VAL A 88 -33.25 -14.72 16.17
N GLU A 89 -33.39 -15.37 15.02
CA GLU A 89 -34.66 -15.90 14.53
C GLU A 89 -35.18 -17.06 15.38
N VAL A 90 -34.31 -18.00 15.77
CA VAL A 90 -34.64 -19.09 16.71
C VAL A 90 -35.11 -18.51 18.06
N SER A 91 -34.48 -17.43 18.56
CA SER A 91 -34.90 -16.79 19.80
C SER A 91 -36.31 -16.17 19.72
N LYS A 92 -36.66 -15.58 18.56
CA LYS A 92 -38.00 -15.01 18.32
C LYS A 92 -39.06 -16.11 18.21
N PHE A 93 -38.75 -17.20 17.51
CA PHE A 93 -39.65 -18.35 17.38
C PHE A 93 -39.94 -18.98 18.74
N LEU A 94 -38.90 -19.22 19.56
CA LEU A 94 -39.06 -19.75 20.91
C LEU A 94 -39.90 -18.82 21.81
N ARG A 95 -39.75 -17.50 21.65
CA ARG A 95 -40.58 -16.52 22.38
C ARG A 95 -42.05 -16.65 22.03
N ILE A 96 -42.39 -16.75 20.74
CA ILE A 96 -43.77 -16.93 20.27
C ILE A 96 -44.35 -18.24 20.80
N VAL A 97 -43.60 -19.34 20.73
CA VAL A 97 -44.03 -20.65 21.24
C VAL A 97 -44.29 -20.61 22.76
N SER A 98 -43.41 -19.94 23.51
CA SER A 98 -43.57 -19.72 24.95
C SER A 98 -44.84 -18.94 25.28
N GLU A 99 -45.09 -17.83 24.59
CA GLU A 99 -46.29 -17.00 24.77
C GLU A 99 -47.57 -17.81 24.49
N TYR A 100 -47.60 -18.60 23.42
CA TYR A 100 -48.72 -19.49 23.11
C TYR A 100 -48.94 -20.56 24.18
N LYS A 101 -47.87 -21.20 24.65
CA LYS A 101 -47.95 -22.21 25.71
C LYS A 101 -48.54 -21.63 27.00
N HIS A 102 -48.18 -20.40 27.36
CA HIS A 102 -48.75 -19.71 28.50
C HIS A 102 -50.24 -19.44 28.34
N LYS A 103 -50.67 -18.94 27.18
CA LYS A 103 -52.10 -18.70 26.88
C LYS A 103 -52.93 -19.99 26.96
N ILE A 104 -52.42 -21.09 26.39
CA ILE A 104 -53.10 -22.39 26.45
C ILE A 104 -53.22 -22.86 27.92
N LYS A 105 -52.18 -22.65 28.73
CA LYS A 105 -52.21 -23.00 30.15
C LYS A 105 -53.24 -22.19 30.93
N GLU A 106 -53.36 -20.89 30.66
CA GLU A 106 -54.38 -20.03 31.28
C GLU A 106 -55.79 -20.46 30.91
N ILE A 107 -56.04 -20.73 29.62
CA ILE A 107 -57.35 -21.21 29.14
C ILE A 107 -57.69 -22.53 29.83
N LYS A 108 -56.74 -23.47 29.87
CA LYS A 108 -56.94 -24.75 30.56
C LYS A 108 -57.25 -24.56 32.05
N HIS A 109 -56.60 -23.61 32.71
CA HIS A 109 -56.85 -23.32 34.12
C HIS A 109 -58.27 -22.79 34.35
N LYS A 110 -58.70 -21.81 33.53
CA LYS A 110 -60.04 -21.24 33.61
C LYS A 110 -61.13 -22.28 33.39
N VAL A 111 -60.99 -23.12 32.37
CA VAL A 111 -61.93 -24.22 32.10
C VAL A 111 -62.01 -25.18 33.28
N HIS A 112 -60.86 -25.53 33.88
CA HIS A 112 -60.84 -26.43 35.03
C HIS A 112 -61.45 -25.82 36.30
N GLU A 113 -61.34 -24.50 36.49
CA GLU A 113 -62.02 -23.78 37.58
C GLU A 113 -63.53 -23.69 37.35
N GLU A 114 -63.98 -23.47 36.11
CA GLU A 114 -65.40 -23.48 35.75
C GLU A 114 -66.02 -24.88 35.94
N GLU A 115 -65.32 -25.94 35.55
CA GLU A 115 -65.75 -27.34 35.77
C GLU A 115 -65.83 -27.73 37.25
N LYS A 116 -64.99 -27.14 38.11
CA LYS A 116 -65.02 -27.39 39.56
C LYS A 116 -66.09 -26.59 40.31
N ASN A 117 -66.49 -25.46 39.76
CA ASN A 117 -67.47 -24.55 40.37
C ASN A 117 -68.90 -24.75 39.81
N SER A 118 -69.09 -25.64 38.83
CA SER A 118 -70.40 -26.16 38.38
C SER A 118 -70.72 -27.51 39.03
#